data_AF-A0A1Q3CNJ3-F1
#
_entry.id   AF-A0A1Q3CNJ3-F1
#
_cell.length_a   1.000
_cell.length_b   1.000
_cell.length_c   1.000
_cell.angle_alpha   90.00
_cell.angle_beta   90.00
_cell.angle_gamma   90.00
#
_symmetry.space_group_name_H-M   'P 1'
#
loop_
_entity.id
_entity.type
_entity.pdbx_description
1 polymer ?
#
loop_
_entity_poly.entity_id
_entity_poly.type
_entity_poly.pdbx_seq_one_letter_code
_entity_poly.pdbx_strand_id
1 'polypeptide(L)'
;MQVYWSSTFLLPSVVIMECERIMRRFLWGGNGNSFKQSLVKWSKVCLPWQECGLGIKPMRSWNQDLLLKQTWNLLTDHSLWVQWCKLNLIRKHSFWNTPSTGSLSWSWRQILLLRNKALRHLVYVYGKGDKFSLLYEPWFHGSSIYVVYGHRVIYDAGMVGFELVQTIITKNQWRWPETSPDLLEIQCRAQEIPISTSSNDIFWDSVG
;
A
#
# COMPACT_ATOMS: atom_id res chain seq x y z
N MET A 1 -12.44 19.57 -7.56
CA MET A 1 -10.96 19.48 -7.59
C MET A 1 -10.57 18.44 -8.61
N GLN A 2 -9.57 18.71 -9.44
CA GLN A 2 -9.15 17.78 -10.48
C GLN A 2 -8.54 16.53 -9.85
N VAL A 3 -9.25 15.40 -9.98
CA VAL A 3 -8.88 14.09 -9.42
C VAL A 3 -7.46 13.70 -9.87
N TYR A 4 -7.12 14.02 -11.11
CA TYR A 4 -5.82 13.74 -11.72
C TYR A 4 -4.63 14.23 -10.88
N TRP A 5 -4.60 15.51 -10.49
CA TRP A 5 -3.47 16.06 -9.73
C TRP A 5 -3.37 15.42 -8.34
N SER A 6 -4.52 15.18 -7.69
CA SER A 6 -4.58 14.58 -6.36
C SER A 6 -4.31 13.07 -6.37
N SER A 7 -4.44 12.39 -7.51
CA SER A 7 -4.08 10.98 -7.66
C SER A 7 -2.64 10.75 -8.13
N THR A 8 -1.98 11.79 -8.63
CA THR A 8 -0.62 11.68 -9.20
C THR A 8 0.45 12.16 -8.22
N PHE A 9 0.08 13.09 -7.32
CA PHE A 9 1.05 13.85 -6.52
C PHE A 9 0.60 13.98 -5.08
N LEU A 10 1.53 13.91 -4.12
CA LEU A 10 1.28 14.43 -2.78
C LEU A 10 1.28 15.95 -2.86
N LEU A 11 0.13 16.56 -2.59
CA LEU A 11 -0.02 18.00 -2.69
C LEU A 11 0.70 18.67 -1.52
N PRO A 12 1.50 19.73 -1.75
CA PRO A 12 2.10 20.49 -0.67
C PRO A 12 1.03 21.05 0.28
N SER A 13 1.34 21.11 1.57
CA SER A 13 0.40 21.58 2.59
C SER A 13 -0.15 22.98 2.29
N VAL A 14 0.66 23.86 1.70
CA VAL A 14 0.22 25.21 1.32
C VAL A 14 -0.88 25.17 0.26
N VAL A 15 -0.73 24.33 -0.77
CA VAL A 15 -1.74 24.15 -1.82
C VAL A 15 -3.03 23.58 -1.23
N ILE A 16 -2.91 22.59 -0.34
CA ILE A 16 -4.06 22.02 0.37
C ILE A 16 -4.80 23.09 1.17
N MET A 17 -4.08 23.87 1.97
CA MET A 17 -4.66 24.94 2.79
C MET A 17 -5.35 26.00 1.93
N GLU A 18 -4.76 26.35 0.79
CA GLU A 18 -5.31 27.33 -0.15
C GLU A 18 -6.60 26.83 -0.80
N CYS A 19 -6.63 25.58 -1.24
CA CYS A 19 -7.84 24.97 -1.77
C CYS A 19 -8.93 24.86 -0.69
N GLU A 20 -8.61 24.42 0.53
CA GLU A 20 -9.57 24.41 1.64
C GLU A 20 -10.03 25.83 2.02
N ARG A 21 -9.19 26.85 1.84
CA ARG A 21 -9.57 28.26 2.02
C ARG A 21 -10.59 28.70 0.98
N ILE A 22 -10.41 28.33 -0.30
CA ILE A 22 -11.37 28.59 -1.37
C ILE A 22 -12.70 27.88 -1.09
N MET A 23 -12.66 26.60 -0.70
CA MET A 23 -13.85 25.83 -0.33
C MET A 23 -14.61 26.46 0.84
N ARG A 24 -13.90 26.90 1.89
CA ARG A 24 -14.51 27.62 3.03
C ARG A 24 -15.15 28.93 2.62
N ARG A 25 -14.49 29.71 1.77
CA ARG A 25 -15.02 30.98 1.26
C ARG A 25 -16.28 30.75 0.44
N PHE A 26 -16.29 29.72 -0.40
CA PHE A 26 -17.50 29.35 -1.14
C PHE A 26 -18.64 28.95 -0.20
N LEU A 27 -18.36 28.08 0.78
CA LEU A 27 -19.37 27.56 1.72
C LEU A 27 -20.03 28.67 2.56
N TRP A 28 -19.25 29.62 3.07
CA TRP A 28 -19.75 30.67 3.99
C TRP A 28 -19.98 32.03 3.33
N GLY A 29 -19.27 32.34 2.26
CA GLY A 29 -19.29 33.63 1.55
C GLY A 29 -20.22 33.67 0.33
N GLY A 30 -20.63 32.53 -0.21
CA GLY A 30 -21.43 32.44 -1.44
C GLY A 30 -20.65 32.91 -2.69
N ASN A 31 -21.38 33.26 -3.76
CA ASN A 31 -20.80 33.70 -5.05
C ASN A 31 -20.28 35.16 -5.06
N GLY A 32 -20.37 35.88 -3.94
CA GLY A 32 -19.96 37.28 -3.84
C GLY A 32 -18.54 37.46 -3.30
N ASN A 33 -17.93 38.60 -3.59
CA ASN A 33 -16.63 39.00 -3.02
C ASN A 33 -16.71 39.39 -1.52
N SER A 34 -17.85 39.17 -0.87
CA SER A 34 -18.04 39.45 0.55
C SER A 34 -17.35 38.39 1.41
N PHE A 35 -16.30 38.79 2.12
CA PHE A 35 -15.63 37.94 3.10
C PHE A 35 -16.56 37.74 4.31
N LYS A 36 -17.20 36.57 4.38
CA LYS A 36 -17.92 36.12 5.58
C LYS A 36 -17.02 35.20 6.39
N GLN A 37 -16.96 35.43 7.70
CA GLN A 37 -16.14 34.65 8.60
C GLN A 37 -16.72 33.23 8.75
N SER A 38 -15.82 32.23 8.78
CA SER A 38 -16.23 30.83 8.99
C SER A 38 -16.83 30.67 10.37
N LEU A 39 -18.11 30.30 10.44
CA LEU A 39 -18.83 30.12 11.70
C LEU A 39 -18.44 28.80 12.40
N VAL A 40 -17.98 27.81 11.64
CA VAL A 40 -17.62 26.48 12.12
C VAL A 40 -16.19 26.14 11.72
N LYS A 41 -15.45 25.43 12.59
CA LYS A 41 -14.11 24.92 12.26
C LYS A 41 -14.19 23.94 11.09
N TRP A 42 -13.25 24.03 10.14
CA TRP A 42 -13.24 23.15 8.95
C TRP A 42 -13.24 21.67 9.29
N SER A 43 -12.51 21.26 10.33
CA SER A 43 -12.49 19.88 10.80
C SER A 43 -13.85 19.33 11.21
N LYS A 44 -14.75 20.18 11.75
CA LYS A 44 -16.13 19.79 12.09
C LYS A 44 -17.00 19.69 10.84
N VAL A 45 -16.80 20.58 9.87
CA VAL A 45 -17.48 20.52 8.57
C VAL A 45 -17.12 19.22 7.83
N CYS A 46 -15.89 18.75 7.95
CA CYS A 46 -15.42 17.53 7.29
C CYS A 46 -15.91 16.21 7.91
N LEU A 47 -16.56 16.24 9.07
CA LEU A 47 -17.08 15.02 9.69
C LEU A 47 -18.21 14.40 8.85
N PRO A 48 -18.47 13.09 9.01
CA PRO A 48 -19.63 12.44 8.40
C PRO A 48 -20.95 13.10 8.79
N TRP A 49 -22.00 12.88 7.99
CA TRP A 49 -23.35 13.38 8.28
C TRP A 49 -23.88 12.90 9.65
N GLN A 50 -23.56 11.66 10.00
CA GLN A 50 -23.90 11.02 11.28
C GLN A 50 -23.27 11.74 12.48
N GLU A 51 -22.15 12.43 12.27
CA GLU A 51 -21.45 13.22 13.29
C GLU A 51 -21.74 14.73 13.15
N CYS A 52 -22.87 15.07 12.52
CA CYS A 52 -23.32 16.45 12.27
C CYS A 52 -22.35 17.29 11.41
N GLY A 53 -21.51 16.64 10.59
CA GLY A 53 -20.71 17.31 9.57
C GLY A 53 -21.37 17.30 8.20
N LEU A 54 -20.69 17.85 7.19
CA LEU A 54 -21.15 17.88 5.79
C LEU A 54 -20.62 16.72 4.94
N GLY A 55 -19.83 15.80 5.52
CA GLY A 55 -19.24 14.68 4.80
C GLY A 55 -18.17 15.08 3.77
N ILE A 56 -17.68 16.33 3.82
CA ILE A 56 -16.61 16.79 2.93
C ILE A 56 -15.30 16.15 3.37
N LYS A 57 -14.69 15.31 2.52
CA LYS A 57 -13.41 14.67 2.85
C LYS A 57 -12.32 15.72 3.05
N PRO A 58 -11.55 15.67 4.16
CA PRO A 58 -10.35 16.50 4.31
C PRO A 58 -9.41 16.29 3.14
N MET A 59 -8.91 17.37 2.56
CA MET A 59 -8.21 17.29 1.28
C MET A 59 -6.87 16.55 1.39
N ARG A 60 -6.20 16.68 2.54
CA ARG A 60 -4.99 15.88 2.84
C ARG A 60 -5.29 14.38 2.84
N SER A 61 -6.35 13.95 3.51
CA SER A 61 -6.73 12.53 3.57
C SER A 61 -7.13 12.04 2.18
N TRP A 62 -7.98 12.78 1.48
CA TRP A 62 -8.41 12.42 0.13
C TRP A 62 -7.26 12.26 -0.87
N ASN A 63 -6.26 13.14 -0.81
CA ASN A 63 -5.05 13.04 -1.63
C ASN A 63 -4.25 11.77 -1.33
N GLN A 64 -4.07 11.43 -0.04
CA GLN A 64 -3.40 10.20 0.34
C GLN A 64 -4.20 8.96 -0.08
N ASP A 65 -5.52 8.97 0.09
CA ASP A 65 -6.39 7.86 -0.27
C ASP A 65 -6.35 7.56 -1.78
N LEU A 66 -6.30 8.60 -2.62
CA LEU A 66 -6.18 8.43 -4.07
C LEU A 66 -4.85 7.79 -4.48
N LEU A 67 -3.75 8.12 -3.80
CA LEU A 67 -2.45 7.50 -4.03
C LEU A 67 -2.37 6.07 -3.47
N LEU A 68 -3.02 5.81 -2.33
CA LEU A 68 -3.19 4.45 -1.81
C LEU A 68 -4.01 3.60 -2.79
N LYS A 69 -5.05 4.17 -3.42
CA LYS A 69 -5.80 3.51 -4.49
C LYS A 69 -4.92 3.19 -5.71
N GLN A 70 -3.99 4.06 -6.08
CA GLN A 70 -3.02 3.74 -7.14
C GLN A 70 -2.10 2.59 -6.75
N THR A 71 -1.67 2.57 -5.48
CA THR A 71 -0.87 1.46 -4.92
C THR A 71 -1.66 0.16 -4.95
N TRP A 72 -2.94 0.19 -4.59
CA TRP A 72 -3.84 -0.96 -4.69
C TRP A 72 -3.94 -1.49 -6.13
N ASN A 73 -4.23 -0.62 -7.09
CA ASN A 73 -4.33 -1.00 -8.49
C ASN A 73 -3.03 -1.65 -8.98
N LEU A 74 -1.87 -1.13 -8.58
CA LEU A 74 -0.59 -1.71 -8.94
C LEU A 74 -0.44 -3.17 -8.47
N LEU A 75 -1.02 -3.51 -7.31
CA LEU A 75 -0.98 -4.85 -6.72
C LEU A 75 -2.03 -5.78 -7.35
N THR A 76 -3.26 -5.32 -7.51
CA THR A 76 -4.41 -6.19 -7.82
C THR A 76 -4.89 -6.13 -9.28
N ASP A 77 -4.65 -5.02 -9.98
CA ASP A 77 -5.18 -4.79 -11.33
C ASP A 77 -4.24 -5.31 -12.44
N HIS A 78 -4.79 -5.41 -13.64
CA HIS A 78 -4.12 -5.88 -14.86
C HIS A 78 -4.13 -4.84 -16.00
N SER A 79 -4.42 -3.58 -15.71
CA SER A 79 -4.38 -2.51 -16.71
C SER A 79 -3.00 -2.33 -17.36
N LEU A 80 -2.97 -1.74 -18.55
CA LEU A 80 -1.73 -1.49 -19.32
C LEU A 80 -0.70 -0.70 -18.52
N TRP A 81 -1.15 0.28 -17.72
CA TRP A 81 -0.27 1.04 -16.83
C TRP A 81 0.40 0.14 -15.78
N VAL A 82 -0.35 -0.77 -15.16
CA VAL A 82 0.19 -1.73 -14.18
C VAL A 82 1.19 -2.69 -14.84
N GLN A 83 0.87 -3.22 -16.02
CA GLN A 83 1.78 -4.07 -16.76
C GLN A 83 3.09 -3.33 -17.12
N TRP A 84 2.98 -2.08 -17.57
CA TRP A 84 4.13 -1.25 -17.87
C TRP A 84 4.98 -0.96 -16.62
N CYS A 85 4.35 -0.63 -15.48
CA CYS A 85 5.04 -0.43 -14.20
C CYS A 85 5.73 -1.71 -13.74
N LYS A 86 5.08 -2.87 -13.84
CA LYS A 86 5.66 -4.18 -13.52
C LYS A 86 6.89 -4.47 -14.39
N LEU A 87 6.82 -4.21 -15.70
CA LEU A 87 7.93 -4.47 -16.62
C LEU A 87 9.09 -3.46 -16.51
N ASN A 88 8.81 -2.17 -16.33
CA ASN A 88 9.81 -1.11 -16.45
C ASN A 88 10.33 -0.59 -15.11
N LEU A 89 9.46 -0.46 -14.11
CA LEU A 89 9.79 0.15 -12.81
C LEU A 89 10.14 -0.91 -11.77
N ILE A 90 9.29 -1.93 -11.63
CA ILE A 90 9.46 -3.01 -10.63
C ILE A 90 10.42 -4.09 -11.17
N ARG A 91 10.31 -4.43 -12.45
CA ARG A 91 11.11 -5.43 -13.17
C ARG A 91 11.03 -6.81 -12.49
N LYS A 92 12.13 -7.24 -11.87
CA LYS A 92 12.26 -8.51 -11.15
C LYS A 92 12.24 -8.35 -9.63
N HIS A 93 12.12 -7.13 -9.13
CA HIS A 93 12.03 -6.87 -7.69
C HIS A 93 10.59 -6.93 -7.22
N SER A 94 10.35 -7.00 -5.90
CA SER A 94 9.02 -6.68 -5.38
C SER A 94 8.85 -5.16 -5.28
N PHE A 95 7.60 -4.71 -5.44
CA PHE A 95 7.21 -3.33 -5.17
C PHE A 95 7.66 -2.86 -3.77
N TRP A 96 7.59 -3.76 -2.78
CA TRP A 96 7.94 -3.49 -1.38
C TRP A 96 9.42 -3.22 -1.15
N ASN A 97 10.27 -3.76 -2.02
CA ASN A 97 11.73 -3.63 -1.91
C ASN A 97 12.31 -2.72 -3.00
N THR A 98 11.46 -2.10 -3.82
CA THR A 98 11.91 -1.18 -4.88
C THR A 98 12.56 0.06 -4.23
N PRO A 99 13.77 0.46 -4.65
CA PRO A 99 14.44 1.64 -4.11
C PRO A 99 13.69 2.92 -4.52
N SER A 100 13.66 3.91 -3.63
CA SER A 100 13.12 5.24 -3.90
C SER A 100 14.15 6.22 -4.47
N THR A 101 15.39 5.75 -4.68
CA THR A 101 16.54 6.53 -5.16
C THR A 101 16.77 6.33 -6.66
N GLY A 102 17.45 7.29 -7.30
CA GLY A 102 17.78 7.25 -8.73
C GLY A 102 16.81 8.02 -9.63
N SER A 103 16.96 7.86 -10.95
CA SER A 103 16.15 8.54 -11.96
C SER A 103 14.76 7.92 -12.07
N LEU A 104 13.87 8.32 -11.17
CA LEU A 104 12.47 7.89 -11.10
C LEU A 104 11.58 9.09 -11.36
N SER A 105 10.44 8.87 -12.02
CA SER A 105 9.43 9.92 -12.19
C SER A 105 8.96 10.41 -10.83
N TRP A 106 8.62 11.70 -10.74
CA TRP A 106 8.20 12.28 -9.47
C TRP A 106 6.93 11.62 -8.93
N SER A 107 6.00 11.26 -9.81
CA SER A 107 4.76 10.54 -9.49
C SER A 107 5.04 9.15 -8.90
N TRP A 108 5.98 8.40 -9.46
CA TRP A 108 6.37 7.09 -8.92
C TRP A 108 6.96 7.21 -7.51
N ARG A 109 7.78 8.24 -7.27
CA ARG A 109 8.29 8.53 -5.92
C ARG A 109 7.17 8.78 -4.91
N GLN A 110 6.08 9.43 -5.31
CA GLN A 110 4.94 9.67 -4.41
C GLN A 110 4.22 8.37 -4.03
N ILE A 111 4.07 7.44 -4.98
CA ILE A 111 3.53 6.10 -4.71
C ILE A 111 4.44 5.34 -3.73
N LEU A 112 5.76 5.35 -3.98
CA LEU A 112 6.73 4.71 -3.08
C LEU A 112 6.77 5.33 -1.67
N LEU A 113 6.55 6.64 -1.54
CA LEU A 113 6.50 7.31 -0.23
C LEU A 113 5.33 6.84 0.64
N LEU A 114 4.18 6.51 0.05
CA LEU A 114 3.02 6.01 0.77
C LEU A 114 3.00 4.49 0.95
N ARG A 115 4.00 3.79 0.44
CA ARG A 115 4.14 2.33 0.52
C ARG A 115 4.03 1.80 1.95
N ASN A 116 4.74 2.40 2.91
CA ASN A 116 4.67 1.98 4.31
C ASN A 116 3.30 2.28 4.94
N LYS A 117 2.61 3.32 4.46
CA LYS A 117 1.23 3.58 4.86
C LYS A 117 0.32 2.47 4.31
N ALA A 118 0.49 2.08 3.05
CA ALA A 118 -0.26 0.97 2.46
C ALA A 118 -0.03 -0.34 3.21
N LEU A 119 1.22 -0.73 3.50
CA LEU A 119 1.56 -1.96 4.22
C LEU A 119 0.78 -2.13 5.54
N ARG A 120 0.58 -1.05 6.29
CA ARG A 120 -0.14 -1.11 7.58
C ARG A 120 -1.62 -1.44 7.46
N HIS A 121 -2.19 -1.23 6.28
CA HIS A 121 -3.61 -1.44 6.00
C HIS A 121 -3.84 -2.62 5.06
N LEU A 122 -2.79 -3.23 4.49
CA LEU A 122 -2.95 -4.37 3.59
C LEU A 122 -2.93 -5.66 4.38
N VAL A 123 -3.99 -6.45 4.21
CA VAL A 123 -4.08 -7.81 4.71
C VAL A 123 -3.96 -8.73 3.51
N TYR A 124 -2.99 -9.62 3.56
CA TYR A 124 -2.81 -10.61 2.51
C TYR A 124 -3.34 -11.96 2.98
N VAL A 125 -4.10 -12.62 2.12
CA VAL A 125 -4.60 -13.98 2.34
C VAL A 125 -3.89 -14.90 1.39
N TYR A 126 -3.15 -15.84 1.97
CA TYR A 126 -2.32 -16.80 1.24
C TYR A 126 -3.12 -18.06 0.98
N GLY A 127 -3.40 -18.30 -0.29
CA GLY A 127 -3.95 -19.53 -0.81
C GLY A 127 -2.85 -20.53 -1.20
N LYS A 128 -3.08 -21.26 -2.30
CA LYS A 128 -2.10 -22.20 -2.88
C LYS A 128 -0.75 -21.59 -3.33
N GLY A 129 -0.58 -20.26 -3.28
CA GLY A 129 0.75 -19.62 -3.31
C GLY A 129 1.33 -19.30 -4.70
N ASP A 130 0.51 -19.30 -5.75
CA ASP A 130 0.96 -19.25 -7.16
C ASP A 130 1.38 -17.85 -7.67
N LYS A 131 1.12 -16.77 -6.92
CA LYS A 131 1.29 -15.37 -7.41
C LYS A 131 2.30 -14.53 -6.62
N PHE A 132 2.64 -14.93 -5.40
CA PHE A 132 3.43 -14.10 -4.49
C PHE A 132 4.85 -14.62 -4.36
N SER A 133 5.81 -13.69 -4.38
CA SER A 133 7.20 -14.01 -4.12
C SER A 133 7.38 -14.41 -2.65
N LEU A 134 8.10 -15.50 -2.45
CA LEU A 134 8.39 -16.05 -1.14
C LEU A 134 9.24 -15.11 -0.28
N LEU A 135 10.18 -14.39 -0.87
CA LEU A 135 11.18 -13.64 -0.11
C LEU A 135 10.86 -12.16 0.00
N TYR A 136 10.11 -11.62 -0.97
CA TYR A 136 9.99 -10.19 -1.14
C TYR A 136 8.58 -9.61 -0.90
N GLU A 137 7.54 -10.45 -0.79
CA GLU A 137 6.20 -10.00 -0.39
C GLU A 137 6.05 -9.93 1.13
N PRO A 138 5.21 -9.03 1.68
CA PRO A 138 5.10 -8.73 3.10
C PRO A 138 4.22 -9.73 3.86
N TRP A 139 4.40 -11.02 3.58
CA TRP A 139 3.55 -12.08 4.09
C TRP A 139 3.93 -12.62 5.45
N PHE A 140 5.19 -12.45 5.81
CA PHE A 140 5.72 -12.89 7.08
C PHE A 140 5.46 -11.80 8.12
N HIS A 141 4.30 -11.88 8.78
CA HIS A 141 3.89 -10.93 9.83
C HIS A 141 3.89 -9.47 9.35
N GLY A 142 3.43 -9.22 8.12
CA GLY A 142 3.38 -7.89 7.51
C GLY A 142 4.73 -7.36 7.01
N SER A 143 5.77 -8.20 7.01
CA SER A 143 7.10 -7.88 6.51
C SER A 143 7.58 -8.93 5.50
N SER A 144 8.53 -8.55 4.65
CA SER A 144 9.18 -9.52 3.75
C SER A 144 10.32 -10.23 4.47
N ILE A 145 10.50 -11.51 4.19
CA ILE A 145 11.58 -12.31 4.79
C ILE A 145 12.94 -11.69 4.48
N TYR A 146 13.12 -11.18 3.27
CA TYR A 146 14.33 -10.48 2.87
C TYR A 146 14.62 -9.24 3.73
N VAL A 147 13.61 -8.47 4.13
CA VAL A 147 13.81 -7.29 4.98
C VAL A 147 14.19 -7.69 6.41
N VAL A 148 13.64 -8.79 6.92
CA VAL A 148 13.87 -9.24 8.30
C VAL A 148 15.21 -9.97 8.45
N TYR A 149 15.51 -10.91 7.56
CA TYR A 149 16.68 -11.81 7.67
C TYR A 149 17.80 -11.48 6.67
N GLY A 150 17.57 -10.54 5.76
CA GLY A 150 18.56 -10.11 4.78
C GLY A 150 18.84 -11.14 3.69
N HIS A 151 19.97 -10.96 3.00
CA HIS A 151 20.35 -11.77 1.83
C HIS A 151 20.83 -13.19 2.21
N ARG A 152 21.27 -13.40 3.45
CA ARG A 152 21.81 -14.69 3.93
C ARG A 152 20.78 -15.82 3.87
N VAL A 153 19.52 -15.50 4.18
CA VAL A 153 18.41 -16.47 4.15
C VAL A 153 18.22 -17.12 2.77
N ILE A 154 18.57 -16.40 1.69
CA ILE A 154 18.47 -16.90 0.32
C ILE A 154 19.52 -18.00 0.08
N TYR A 155 20.76 -17.76 0.51
CA TYR A 155 21.85 -18.72 0.40
C TYR A 155 21.62 -19.94 1.29
N ASP A 156 21.25 -19.71 2.55
CA ASP A 156 21.02 -20.79 3.51
C ASP A 156 19.88 -21.72 3.05
N ALA A 157 18.83 -21.15 2.44
CA ALA A 157 17.71 -21.90 1.89
C ALA A 157 18.02 -22.59 0.54
N GLY A 158 19.18 -22.33 -0.07
CA GLY A 158 19.52 -22.84 -1.41
C GLY A 158 18.62 -22.27 -2.51
N MET A 159 18.11 -21.05 -2.33
CA MET A 159 17.16 -20.40 -3.22
C MET A 159 17.86 -19.47 -4.21
N VAL A 160 17.24 -19.26 -5.38
CA VAL A 160 17.69 -18.35 -6.45
C VAL A 160 17.17 -16.94 -6.23
N GLY A 161 16.11 -16.77 -5.45
CA GLY A 161 15.53 -15.49 -5.05
C GLY A 161 14.18 -15.15 -5.72
N PHE A 162 13.71 -15.95 -6.68
CA PHE A 162 12.45 -15.72 -7.40
C PHE A 162 11.38 -16.76 -7.08
N GLU A 163 11.59 -17.55 -6.03
CA GLU A 163 10.67 -18.57 -5.57
C GLU A 163 9.33 -17.97 -5.19
N LEU A 164 8.28 -18.74 -5.44
CA LEU A 164 6.93 -18.42 -5.06
C LEU A 164 6.60 -19.04 -3.72
N VAL A 165 5.66 -18.45 -2.99
CA VAL A 165 5.20 -18.95 -1.69
C VAL A 165 4.74 -20.42 -1.77
N GLN A 166 4.19 -20.87 -2.90
CA GLN A 166 3.79 -22.26 -3.11
C GLN A 166 4.93 -23.29 -2.98
N THR A 167 6.18 -22.91 -3.23
CA THR A 167 7.29 -23.87 -3.27
C THR A 167 7.56 -24.50 -1.90
N ILE A 168 7.21 -23.79 -0.84
CA ILE A 168 7.37 -24.22 0.55
C ILE A 168 6.05 -24.68 1.19
N ILE A 169 4.94 -24.69 0.45
CA ILE A 169 3.66 -25.20 0.93
C ILE A 169 3.50 -26.63 0.45
N THR A 170 3.57 -27.59 1.38
CA THR A 170 3.35 -29.01 1.08
C THR A 170 2.27 -29.56 1.98
N LYS A 171 1.21 -30.17 1.41
CA LYS A 171 0.07 -30.75 2.17
C LYS A 171 -0.57 -29.75 3.15
N ASN A 172 -0.75 -28.49 2.72
CA ASN A 172 -1.33 -27.42 3.55
C ASN A 172 -0.53 -27.09 4.82
N GLN A 173 0.80 -27.28 4.77
CA GLN A 173 1.72 -26.93 5.83
C GLN A 173 2.94 -26.21 5.25
N TRP A 174 3.45 -25.24 6.00
CA TRP A 174 4.72 -24.58 5.71
C TRP A 174 5.88 -25.54 5.94
N ARG A 175 6.76 -25.70 4.96
CA ARG A 175 7.96 -26.53 5.01
C ARG A 175 9.15 -25.73 4.50
N TRP A 176 9.97 -25.27 5.43
CA TRP A 176 11.23 -24.61 5.12
C TRP A 176 12.40 -25.59 5.19
N PRO A 177 13.53 -25.30 4.53
CA PRO A 177 14.75 -26.03 4.76
C PRO A 177 15.25 -25.82 6.19
N GLU A 178 15.72 -26.89 6.85
CA GLU A 178 16.21 -26.86 8.23
C GLU A 178 17.74 -26.66 8.30
N THR A 179 18.31 -25.99 7.29
CA THR A 179 19.76 -25.87 7.08
C THR A 179 20.43 -24.81 7.95
N SER A 180 19.67 -23.86 8.50
CA SER A 180 20.20 -22.83 9.39
C SER A 180 19.24 -22.47 10.54
N PRO A 181 19.75 -21.92 11.66
CA PRO A 181 18.92 -21.50 12.79
C PRO A 181 17.85 -20.46 12.39
N ASP A 182 18.19 -19.53 11.50
CA ASP A 182 17.26 -18.51 11.02
C ASP A 182 16.08 -19.15 10.27
N LEU A 183 16.32 -20.18 9.47
CA LEU A 183 15.26 -20.90 8.76
C LEU A 183 14.37 -21.72 9.68
N LEU A 184 14.93 -22.28 10.75
CA LEU A 184 14.14 -22.93 11.80
C LEU A 184 13.21 -21.94 12.51
N GLU A 185 13.71 -20.73 12.81
CA GLU A 185 12.88 -19.66 13.37
C GLU A 185 11.77 -19.25 12.39
N ILE A 186 12.10 -19.04 11.12
CA ILE A 186 11.13 -18.72 10.06
C ILE A 186 10.07 -19.82 9.98
N GLN A 187 10.46 -21.10 10.00
CA GLN A 187 9.52 -22.21 9.98
C GLN A 187 8.54 -22.14 11.15
N CYS A 188 9.04 -21.98 12.37
CA CYS A 188 8.20 -21.89 13.56
C CYS A 188 7.19 -20.73 13.47
N ARG A 189 7.64 -19.55 13.08
CA ARG A 189 6.81 -18.35 12.98
C ARG A 189 5.85 -18.38 11.78
N ALA A 190 6.20 -19.09 10.71
CA ALA A 190 5.31 -19.27 9.56
C ALA A 190 4.12 -20.18 9.90
N GLN A 191 4.26 -21.14 10.82
CA GLN A 191 3.14 -22.01 11.23
C GLN A 191 1.97 -21.24 11.87
N GLU A 192 2.21 -20.05 12.42
CA GLU A 192 1.17 -19.18 12.96
C GLU A 192 0.29 -18.56 11.86
N ILE A 193 0.75 -18.57 10.62
CA ILE A 193 0.08 -17.95 9.49
C ILE A 193 -0.86 -18.98 8.84
N PRO A 194 -2.18 -18.77 8.89
CA PRO A 194 -3.14 -19.72 8.33
C PRO A 194 -3.00 -19.79 6.81
N ILE A 195 -2.89 -21.00 6.27
CA ILE A 195 -2.94 -21.27 4.83
C ILE A 195 -4.42 -21.44 4.46
N SER A 196 -4.95 -20.52 3.66
CA SER A 196 -6.31 -20.62 3.15
C SER A 196 -6.39 -21.63 2.01
N THR A 197 -7.53 -22.29 1.88
CA THR A 197 -7.84 -23.14 0.71
C THR A 197 -8.32 -22.30 -0.50
N SER A 198 -8.63 -21.02 -0.29
CA SER A 198 -9.11 -20.07 -1.30
C SER A 198 -7.98 -19.57 -2.21
N SER A 199 -8.34 -18.80 -3.25
CA SER A 199 -7.36 -18.08 -4.09
C SER A 199 -6.56 -17.07 -3.26
N ASN A 200 -5.36 -16.75 -3.76
CA ASN A 200 -4.53 -15.66 -3.26
C ASN A 200 -5.23 -14.32 -3.47
N ASP A 201 -5.57 -13.64 -2.37
CA ASP A 201 -6.26 -12.35 -2.39
C ASP A 201 -5.58 -11.35 -1.44
N ILE A 202 -5.70 -10.07 -1.78
CA ILE A 202 -5.24 -8.95 -0.96
C ILE A 202 -6.50 -8.18 -0.55
N PHE A 203 -6.55 -7.69 0.68
CA PHE A 203 -7.65 -6.91 1.27
C PHE A 203 -7.12 -5.65 1.95
N TRP A 204 -8.00 -4.64 2.09
CA TRP A 204 -7.77 -3.51 2.98
C TRP A 204 -8.38 -3.80 4.35
N ASP A 205 -7.60 -3.57 5.41
CA ASP A 205 -7.90 -3.60 6.85
C ASP A 205 -8.43 -4.94 7.42
N SER A 206 -9.29 -5.68 6.72
CA SER A 206 -9.86 -6.93 7.19
C SER A 206 -10.15 -7.90 6.05
N VAL A 207 -10.02 -9.20 6.33
CA VAL A 207 -10.57 -10.26 5.48
C VAL A 207 -12.09 -10.25 5.65
N GLY A 208 -12.82 -10.06 4.56
CA GLY A 208 -14.29 -10.05 4.55
C GLY A 208 -14.91 -11.43 4.75
#